data_AF-A0A6P6WAP2-F1
#
_entry.id   AF-A0A6P6WAP2-F1
#
_cell.length_a   1.000
_cell.length_b   1.000
_cell.length_c   1.000
_cell.angle_alpha   90.00
_cell.angle_beta   90.00
_cell.angle_gamma   90.00
#
_symmetry.space_group_name_H-M   'P 1'
#
loop_
_entity.id
_entity.type
_entity.pdbx_description
1 polymer ?
#
loop_
_entity_poly.entity_id
_entity_poly.type
_entity_poly.pdbx_seq_one_letter_code
_entity_poly.pdbx_strand_id
1 'polypeptide(L)'
;MAADAGNVYVNMEEESHAAGNRIQPMSIAPAPAQWTADEKKQSSFSLSERLGLDEFLSLNVWRASVGELLGSAVLVFMIDTIVISTIETDVKMPNLILSILVAIIIAILLLAVHPVSGGHINPIISFSAALVGLISMSRAIIYIIAQCAGGVLGALALKAVVSSNIERTFSLGGCTLTVIAPGPQGPVTIGLETAQAFWLEVFCSFVFLFASVWMAYDHRQRNSIGLIPVFSIIGIVLGLLVFVSTTVTATKGYAGAGMNPARCFGAAVVRGGHLWEEHWIFWAGPAVACFAFYVYTRIIPNNHFHAEGFKHDFFGILRTISRLER
;
A
#
# COMPACT_ATOMS: atom_id res chain seq x y z
N MET A 1 -7.59 66.13 -29.22
CA MET A 1 -6.38 65.64 -28.51
C MET A 1 -6.69 64.24 -28.05
N ALA A 2 -6.33 63.29 -28.90
CA ALA A 2 -6.50 61.84 -28.78
C ALA A 2 -5.09 61.26 -28.52
N ALA A 3 -4.84 60.06 -28.03
CA ALA A 3 -5.61 58.90 -27.62
C ALA A 3 -4.63 58.06 -26.77
N ASP A 4 -5.13 57.12 -25.96
CA ASP A 4 -4.32 55.98 -25.53
C ASP A 4 -5.11 54.70 -25.80
N ALA A 5 -4.51 53.82 -26.61
CA ALA A 5 -4.96 52.47 -26.91
C ALA A 5 -3.81 51.67 -27.52
N GLY A 6 -3.52 50.51 -26.92
CA GLY A 6 -3.09 49.32 -27.67
C GLY A 6 -1.59 48.98 -27.72
N ASN A 7 -1.25 47.97 -26.91
CA ASN A 7 -0.75 46.66 -27.35
C ASN A 7 0.71 46.46 -27.86
N VAL A 8 1.36 45.47 -27.21
CA VAL A 8 2.36 44.48 -27.69
C VAL A 8 3.77 44.92 -28.12
N TYR A 9 4.82 44.34 -27.50
CA TYR A 9 5.79 43.38 -28.08
C TYR A 9 7.13 43.35 -27.34
N VAL A 10 7.67 42.14 -27.30
CA VAL A 10 8.95 41.64 -26.78
C VAL A 10 10.13 42.22 -27.56
N ASN A 11 11.22 42.60 -26.88
CA ASN A 11 12.59 42.22 -27.24
C ASN A 11 13.63 42.82 -26.27
N MET A 12 14.58 42.00 -25.83
CA MET A 12 15.98 42.41 -25.64
C MET A 12 16.87 41.18 -25.93
N GLU A 13 17.42 41.15 -27.15
CA GLU A 13 18.68 40.49 -27.46
C GLU A 13 19.77 41.58 -27.55
N GLU A 14 20.93 41.30 -26.97
CA GLU A 14 22.28 41.78 -27.30
C GLU A 14 23.21 41.07 -26.28
N GLU A 15 24.39 40.53 -26.56
CA GLU A 15 25.21 40.34 -27.77
C GLU A 15 26.41 39.49 -27.30
N SER A 16 26.98 38.61 -28.15
CA SER A 16 28.45 38.48 -28.28
C SER A 16 28.84 37.50 -29.39
N HIS A 17 29.90 37.88 -30.08
CA HIS A 17 30.25 37.54 -31.45
C HIS A 17 31.12 36.29 -31.64
N ALA A 18 30.94 35.72 -32.84
CA ALA A 18 31.97 35.28 -33.81
C ALA A 18 32.52 33.84 -33.83
N ALA A 19 32.49 33.34 -35.08
CA ALA A 19 33.45 32.46 -35.77
C ALA A 19 33.14 30.94 -35.86
N GLY A 20 32.85 30.51 -37.09
CA GLY A 20 33.46 29.30 -37.65
C GLY A 20 32.60 28.03 -37.73
N ASN A 21 32.45 27.53 -38.96
CA ASN A 21 31.97 26.21 -39.38
C ASN A 21 30.45 25.94 -39.35
N ARG A 22 29.89 25.99 -40.56
CA ARG A 22 28.60 25.45 -40.95
C ARG A 22 28.63 23.92 -40.84
N ILE A 23 28.10 23.37 -39.75
CA ILE A 23 27.79 21.93 -39.62
C ILE A 23 26.28 21.79 -39.72
N GLN A 24 25.79 21.10 -40.77
CA GLN A 24 24.39 20.71 -40.85
C GLN A 24 24.10 19.70 -39.72
N PRO A 25 23.02 19.87 -38.92
CA PRO A 25 22.61 18.82 -38.01
C PRO A 25 22.08 17.63 -38.83
N MET A 26 22.77 16.51 -38.71
CA MET A 26 22.39 15.20 -39.22
C MET A 26 21.07 14.80 -38.54
N SER A 27 19.96 14.86 -39.27
CA SER A 27 18.67 14.31 -38.83
C SER A 27 18.80 12.79 -38.78
N ILE A 28 19.08 12.24 -37.60
CA ILE A 28 18.85 10.83 -37.29
C ILE A 28 17.49 10.76 -36.60
N ALA A 29 16.42 10.95 -37.38
CA ALA A 29 15.12 10.45 -36.98
C ALA A 29 15.10 8.95 -37.31
N PRO A 30 14.87 8.05 -36.34
CA PRO A 30 14.52 6.68 -36.66
C PRO A 30 13.23 6.73 -37.50
N ALA A 31 13.24 6.07 -38.66
CA ALA A 31 12.01 5.86 -39.42
C ALA A 31 10.95 5.24 -38.49
N PRO A 32 9.68 5.67 -38.53
CA PRO A 32 8.63 5.07 -37.72
C PRO A 32 8.58 3.59 -38.07
N ALA A 33 8.82 2.73 -37.08
CA ALA A 33 8.70 1.29 -37.23
C ALA A 33 7.32 1.00 -37.83
N GLN A 34 7.32 0.50 -39.05
CA GLN A 34 6.11 0.08 -39.76
C GLN A 34 5.63 -1.18 -39.04
N TRP A 35 4.66 -1.02 -38.15
CA TRP A 35 4.04 -2.12 -37.41
C TRP A 35 3.38 -3.06 -38.42
N THR A 36 4.08 -4.14 -38.79
CA THR A 36 3.48 -5.23 -39.54
C THR A 36 2.46 -5.90 -38.64
N ALA A 37 1.27 -6.15 -39.18
CA ALA A 37 0.11 -6.70 -38.47
C ALA A 37 0.31 -8.15 -37.96
N ASP A 38 1.54 -8.68 -38.02
CA ASP A 38 1.91 -10.05 -37.71
C ASP A 38 2.34 -10.27 -36.24
N GLU A 39 2.55 -9.22 -35.45
CA GLU A 39 2.83 -9.34 -34.00
C GLU A 39 1.57 -9.51 -33.13
N LYS A 40 0.38 -9.55 -33.74
CA LYS A 40 -0.87 -9.90 -33.06
C LYS A 40 -1.06 -11.42 -32.88
N LYS A 41 0.03 -12.19 -32.83
CA LYS A 41 -0.03 -13.55 -32.30
C LYS A 41 -0.15 -13.43 -30.78
N GLN A 42 -1.40 -13.40 -30.32
CA GLN A 42 -1.80 -13.53 -28.92
C GLN A 42 -1.14 -14.80 -28.36
N SER A 43 0.06 -14.67 -27.79
CA SER A 43 0.79 -15.80 -27.22
C SER A 43 -0.08 -16.35 -26.10
N SER A 44 -0.52 -17.58 -26.27
CA SER A 44 -1.23 -18.33 -25.26
C SER A 44 -0.24 -18.66 -24.15
N PHE A 45 0.05 -17.68 -23.27
CA PHE A 45 0.86 -17.92 -22.08
C PHE A 45 0.25 -19.06 -21.27
N SER A 46 1.10 -20.02 -20.88
CA SER A 46 0.72 -21.12 -20.00
C SER A 46 0.18 -20.58 -18.67
N LEU A 47 -0.69 -21.34 -17.99
CA LEU A 47 -1.15 -21.00 -16.64
C LEU A 47 0.04 -20.79 -15.67
N SER A 48 1.09 -21.60 -15.82
CA SER A 48 2.32 -21.49 -15.01
C SER A 48 3.03 -20.14 -15.21
N GLU A 49 3.08 -19.66 -16.45
CA GLU A 49 3.69 -18.37 -16.80
C GLU A 49 2.81 -17.22 -16.32
N ARG A 50 1.48 -17.34 -16.40
CA ARG A 50 0.55 -16.33 -15.87
C ARG A 50 0.52 -16.27 -14.35
N LEU A 51 0.77 -17.38 -13.65
CA LEU A 51 0.92 -17.38 -12.20
C LEU A 51 2.33 -16.95 -11.76
N GLY A 52 3.32 -16.99 -12.67
CA GLY A 52 4.72 -16.69 -12.39
C GLY A 52 5.39 -17.75 -11.53
N LEU A 53 5.09 -19.04 -11.74
CA LEU A 53 5.63 -20.11 -10.87
C LEU A 53 7.17 -20.19 -10.88
N ASP A 54 7.81 -19.70 -11.94
CA ASP A 54 9.25 -19.52 -12.05
C ASP A 54 9.81 -18.55 -10.98
N GLU A 55 9.00 -17.60 -10.51
CA GLU A 55 9.41 -16.65 -9.48
C GLU A 55 9.67 -17.31 -8.12
N PHE A 56 9.12 -18.50 -7.83
CA PHE A 56 9.48 -19.27 -6.64
C PHE A 56 10.95 -19.68 -6.61
N LEU A 57 11.58 -19.81 -7.77
CA LEU A 57 13.00 -20.15 -7.91
C LEU A 57 13.90 -18.92 -8.09
N SER A 58 13.31 -17.73 -8.21
CA SER A 58 14.05 -16.50 -8.48
C SER A 58 14.73 -15.96 -7.22
N LEU A 59 16.06 -15.99 -7.20
CA LEU A 59 16.86 -15.40 -6.12
C LEU A 59 16.60 -13.90 -5.93
N ASN A 60 16.25 -13.18 -7.01
CA ASN A 60 15.95 -11.76 -6.90
C ASN A 60 14.64 -11.51 -6.12
N VAL A 61 13.64 -12.37 -6.30
CA VAL A 61 12.37 -12.30 -5.56
C VAL A 61 12.58 -12.62 -4.08
N TRP A 62 13.40 -13.62 -3.77
CA TRP A 62 13.78 -13.94 -2.39
C TRP A 62 14.63 -12.85 -1.73
N ARG A 63 15.52 -12.18 -2.47
CA ARG A 63 16.24 -11.00 -1.95
C ARG A 63 15.29 -9.85 -1.66
N ALA A 64 14.35 -9.59 -2.56
CA ALA A 64 13.31 -8.60 -2.36
C ALA A 64 12.41 -8.94 -1.15
N SER A 65 12.08 -10.22 -0.94
CA SER A 65 11.27 -10.65 0.20
C SER A 65 11.98 -10.45 1.54
N VAL A 66 13.32 -10.43 1.60
CA VAL A 66 14.05 -10.01 2.81
C VAL A 66 13.78 -8.53 3.12
N GLY A 67 13.69 -7.68 2.10
CA GLY A 67 13.28 -6.28 2.25
C GLY A 67 11.87 -6.14 2.82
N GLU A 68 10.93 -6.96 2.32
CA GLU A 68 9.55 -7.02 2.85
C GLU A 68 9.51 -7.51 4.30
N LEU A 69 10.29 -8.54 4.64
CA LEU A 69 10.38 -9.08 6.00
C LEU A 69 10.92 -8.04 6.99
N LEU A 70 12.07 -7.43 6.68
CA LEU A 70 12.68 -6.42 7.55
C LEU A 70 11.84 -5.15 7.63
N GLY A 71 11.30 -4.72 6.48
CA GLY A 71 10.40 -3.57 6.39
C GLY A 71 9.14 -3.75 7.25
N SER A 72 8.49 -4.91 7.17
CA SER A 72 7.32 -5.22 7.99
C SER A 72 7.68 -5.38 9.48
N ALA A 73 8.85 -5.91 9.81
CA ALA A 73 9.29 -5.98 11.21
C ALA A 73 9.45 -4.59 11.84
N VAL A 74 10.12 -3.67 11.13
CA VAL A 74 10.27 -2.29 11.59
C VAL A 74 8.91 -1.58 11.60
N LEU A 75 8.06 -1.79 10.61
CA LEU A 75 6.71 -1.23 10.55
C LEU A 75 5.89 -1.60 11.78
N VAL A 76 5.80 -2.89 12.09
CA VAL A 76 5.00 -3.36 13.24
C VAL A 76 5.58 -2.85 14.55
N PHE A 77 6.89 -2.97 14.75
CA PHE A 77 7.56 -2.44 15.93
C PHE A 77 7.26 -0.95 16.13
N MET A 78 7.44 -0.13 15.10
CA MET A 78 7.28 1.32 15.20
C MET A 78 5.81 1.74 15.38
N ILE A 79 4.89 1.21 14.57
CA ILE A 79 3.47 1.61 14.66
C ILE A 79 2.88 1.20 16.00
N ASP A 80 3.15 -0.03 16.46
CA ASP A 80 2.58 -0.52 17.70
C ASP A 80 3.19 0.21 18.91
N THR A 81 4.48 0.56 18.85
CA THR A 81 5.11 1.46 19.84
C THR A 81 4.46 2.85 19.84
N ILE A 82 4.17 3.42 18.68
CA ILE A 82 3.50 4.73 18.56
C ILE A 82 2.08 4.65 19.16
N VAL A 83 1.34 3.57 18.89
CA VAL A 83 -0.01 3.35 19.46
C VAL A 83 0.07 3.34 20.98
N ILE A 84 0.94 2.50 21.55
CA ILE A 84 1.13 2.39 23.01
C ILE A 84 1.54 3.74 23.60
N SER A 85 2.59 4.36 23.04
CA SER A 85 3.15 5.61 23.58
C SER A 85 2.14 6.75 23.53
N THR A 86 1.31 6.81 22.49
CA THR A 86 0.33 7.90 22.33
C THR A 86 -0.85 7.75 23.28
N ILE A 87 -1.25 6.50 23.60
CA ILE A 87 -2.33 6.25 24.57
C ILE A 87 -1.82 6.42 26.01
N GLU A 88 -0.58 6.02 26.31
CA GLU A 88 0.03 6.19 27.62
C GLU A 88 0.36 7.65 27.95
N THR A 89 0.73 8.46 26.95
CA THR A 89 1.06 9.86 27.18
C THR A 89 -0.20 10.66 27.46
N ASP A 90 -0.21 11.45 28.54
CA ASP A 90 -1.31 12.33 28.91
C ASP A 90 -1.40 13.55 27.96
N VAL A 91 -1.91 13.30 26.75
CA VAL A 91 -2.10 14.30 25.70
C VAL A 91 -3.57 14.56 25.45
N LYS A 92 -3.92 15.82 25.15
CA LYS A 92 -5.32 16.24 24.91
C LYS A 92 -5.95 15.59 23.67
N MET A 93 -5.16 15.29 22.64
CA MET A 93 -5.63 14.76 21.35
C MET A 93 -4.80 13.56 20.87
N PRO A 94 -4.88 12.40 21.56
CA PRO A 94 -4.04 11.24 21.26
C PRO A 94 -4.26 10.72 19.84
N ASN A 95 -5.51 10.60 19.37
CA ASN A 95 -5.80 10.08 18.04
C ASN A 95 -5.20 10.94 16.91
N LEU A 96 -5.13 12.27 17.10
CA LEU A 96 -4.51 13.17 16.13
C LEU A 96 -2.99 12.98 16.10
N ILE A 97 -2.35 12.90 17.26
CA ILE A 97 -0.90 12.67 17.36
C ILE A 97 -0.55 11.31 16.74
N LEU A 98 -1.31 10.26 17.07
CA LEU A 98 -1.18 8.93 16.50
C LEU A 98 -1.23 8.99 14.97
N SER A 99 -2.23 9.66 14.41
CA SER A 99 -2.42 9.77 12.95
C SER A 99 -1.25 10.45 12.24
N ILE A 100 -0.69 11.51 12.83
CA ILE A 100 0.44 12.26 12.27
C ILE A 100 1.72 11.41 12.31
N LEU A 101 1.99 10.75 13.44
CA LEU A 101 3.16 9.89 13.61
C LEU A 101 3.11 8.67 12.68
N VAL A 102 1.94 8.04 12.53
CA VAL A 102 1.72 6.97 11.55
C VAL A 102 1.97 7.45 10.12
N ALA A 103 1.48 8.64 9.76
CA ALA A 103 1.72 9.19 8.42
C ALA A 103 3.21 9.39 8.12
N ILE A 104 3.95 9.95 9.07
CA ILE A 104 5.39 10.22 8.94
C ILE A 104 6.17 8.91 8.84
N ILE A 105 5.95 7.96 9.75
CA ILE A 105 6.74 6.73 9.78
C ILE A 105 6.50 5.86 8.54
N ILE A 106 5.25 5.80 8.05
CA ILE A 106 4.93 5.05 6.83
C ILE A 106 5.65 5.64 5.63
N ALA A 107 5.63 6.96 5.44
CA ALA A 107 6.32 7.60 4.33
C ALA A 107 7.84 7.29 4.35
N ILE A 108 8.46 7.36 5.53
CA ILE A 108 9.89 7.06 5.71
C ILE A 108 10.18 5.58 5.41
N LEU A 109 9.36 4.66 5.92
CA LEU A 109 9.57 3.22 5.69
C LEU A 109 9.39 2.84 4.23
N LEU A 110 8.41 3.42 3.54
CA LEU A 110 8.25 3.23 2.10
C LEU A 110 9.49 3.69 1.34
N LEU A 111 10.03 4.87 1.64
CA LEU A 111 11.28 5.36 1.04
C LEU A 111 12.47 4.42 1.29
N ALA A 112 12.58 3.87 2.50
CA ALA A 112 13.68 2.98 2.88
C ALA A 112 13.60 1.59 2.20
N VAL A 113 12.40 1.02 2.10
CA VAL A 113 12.20 -0.35 1.60
C VAL A 113 12.01 -0.39 0.08
N HIS A 114 11.51 0.69 -0.52
CA HIS A 114 11.21 0.77 -1.95
C HIS A 114 12.36 0.31 -2.87
N PRO A 115 13.62 0.72 -2.68
CA PRO A 115 14.73 0.29 -3.54
C PRO A 115 15.01 -1.22 -3.52
N VAL A 116 14.57 -1.93 -2.47
CA VAL A 116 14.85 -3.35 -2.28
C VAL A 116 13.75 -4.22 -2.90
N SER A 117 12.48 -3.91 -2.61
CA SER A 117 11.35 -4.79 -2.96
C SER A 117 10.21 -4.11 -3.71
N GLY A 118 10.23 -2.79 -3.81
CA GLY A 118 9.07 -1.97 -4.17
C GLY A 118 8.35 -1.38 -2.96
N GLY A 119 8.61 -1.88 -1.74
CA GLY A 119 8.12 -1.32 -0.48
C GLY A 119 6.64 -1.57 -0.24
N HIS A 120 6.18 -2.82 -0.35
CA HIS A 120 4.76 -3.12 -0.11
C HIS A 120 4.46 -3.16 1.39
N ILE A 121 5.27 -3.88 2.16
CA ILE A 121 5.25 -4.03 3.63
C ILE A 121 3.85 -4.28 4.24
N ASN A 122 2.93 -4.77 3.40
CA ASN A 122 1.51 -4.93 3.70
C ASN A 122 0.87 -5.93 2.71
N PRO A 123 0.22 -7.00 3.22
CA PRO A 123 -0.47 -7.96 2.38
C PRO A 123 -1.52 -7.37 1.46
N ILE A 124 -2.23 -6.30 1.87
CA ILE A 124 -3.25 -5.67 1.04
C ILE A 124 -2.64 -5.09 -0.25
N ILE A 125 -1.46 -4.45 -0.15
CA ILE A 125 -0.76 -3.81 -1.27
C ILE A 125 -0.20 -4.87 -2.21
N SER A 126 0.33 -5.96 -1.66
CA SER A 126 0.86 -7.08 -2.46
C SER A 126 -0.24 -7.80 -3.20
N PHE A 127 -1.37 -8.05 -2.54
CA PHE A 127 -2.51 -8.71 -3.15
C PHE A 127 -3.17 -7.82 -4.20
N SER A 128 -3.39 -6.52 -3.93
CA SER A 128 -3.93 -5.60 -4.93
C SER A 128 -3.00 -5.44 -6.13
N ALA A 129 -1.69 -5.34 -5.92
CA ALA A 129 -0.72 -5.30 -7.01
C ALA A 129 -0.79 -6.56 -7.89
N ALA A 130 -0.99 -7.73 -7.29
CA ALA A 130 -1.16 -8.99 -8.02
C ALA A 130 -2.47 -9.05 -8.81
N LEU A 131 -3.59 -8.60 -8.23
CA LEU A 131 -4.88 -8.57 -8.91
C LEU A 131 -4.85 -7.65 -10.11
N VAL A 132 -4.33 -6.43 -9.93
CA VAL A 132 -4.16 -5.48 -11.02
C VAL A 132 -3.17 -6.06 -12.05
N GLY A 133 -2.15 -6.79 -11.59
CA GLY A 133 -1.17 -7.57 -12.36
C GLY A 133 0.21 -6.89 -12.51
N LEU A 134 0.54 -5.98 -11.60
CA LEU A 134 1.84 -5.30 -11.48
C LEU A 134 2.95 -6.26 -11.01
N ILE A 135 2.56 -7.26 -10.22
CA ILE A 135 3.40 -8.38 -9.82
C ILE A 135 2.65 -9.68 -10.11
N SER A 136 3.38 -10.79 -10.19
CA SER A 136 2.77 -12.12 -10.28
C SER A 136 2.07 -12.49 -8.96
N MET A 137 1.16 -13.47 -9.03
CA MET A 137 0.53 -14.02 -7.83
C MET A 137 1.54 -14.77 -6.94
N SER A 138 2.53 -15.45 -7.54
CA SER A 138 3.57 -16.16 -6.77
C SER A 138 4.44 -15.19 -5.96
N ARG A 139 4.89 -14.06 -6.53
CA ARG A 139 5.61 -13.03 -5.78
C ARG A 139 4.76 -12.41 -4.69
N ALA A 140 3.48 -12.18 -4.95
CA ALA A 140 2.58 -11.68 -3.93
C ALA A 140 2.49 -12.65 -2.73
N ILE A 141 2.40 -13.96 -2.98
CA ILE A 141 2.42 -14.99 -1.93
C ILE A 141 3.74 -14.95 -1.15
N ILE A 142 4.89 -14.89 -1.83
CA ILE A 142 6.21 -14.80 -1.18
C ILE A 142 6.30 -13.55 -0.30
N TYR A 143 5.83 -12.40 -0.82
CA TYR A 143 5.81 -11.13 -0.09
C TYR A 143 4.89 -11.21 1.14
N ILE A 144 3.68 -11.77 1.01
CA ILE A 144 2.73 -11.90 2.12
C ILE A 144 3.31 -12.77 3.24
N ILE A 145 3.96 -13.89 2.90
CA ILE A 145 4.63 -14.75 3.88
C ILE A 145 5.76 -13.98 4.59
N ALA A 146 6.59 -13.27 3.83
CA ALA A 146 7.67 -12.46 4.37
C ALA A 146 7.15 -11.33 5.28
N GLN A 147 6.09 -10.64 4.88
CA GLN A 147 5.43 -9.59 5.66
C GLN A 147 4.87 -10.12 6.97
N CYS A 148 4.21 -11.29 6.95
CA CYS A 148 3.70 -11.94 8.16
C CYS A 148 4.82 -12.36 9.11
N ALA A 149 5.89 -12.96 8.59
CA ALA A 149 7.07 -13.29 9.37
C ALA A 149 7.73 -12.03 9.96
N GLY A 150 7.84 -10.97 9.16
CA GLY A 150 8.28 -9.65 9.60
C GLY A 150 7.41 -9.09 10.72
N GLY A 151 6.08 -9.15 10.57
CA GLY A 151 5.15 -8.68 11.59
C GLY A 151 5.30 -9.42 12.92
N VAL A 152 5.52 -10.74 12.89
CA VAL A 152 5.84 -11.51 14.10
C VAL A 152 7.15 -11.04 14.73
N LEU A 153 8.21 -10.82 13.93
CA LEU A 153 9.49 -10.31 14.44
C LEU A 153 9.35 -8.91 15.06
N GLY A 154 8.58 -8.02 14.44
CA GLY A 154 8.30 -6.69 14.97
C GLY A 154 7.55 -6.74 16.30
N ALA A 155 6.52 -7.58 16.42
CA ALA A 155 5.79 -7.78 17.65
C ALA A 155 6.66 -8.43 18.76
N LEU A 156 7.55 -9.36 18.41
CA LEU A 156 8.53 -9.93 19.34
C LEU A 156 9.53 -8.87 19.83
N ALA A 157 10.02 -8.01 18.93
CA ALA A 157 10.91 -6.91 19.29
C ALA A 157 10.22 -5.92 20.24
N LEU A 158 8.95 -5.60 20.00
CA LEU A 158 8.15 -4.77 20.90
C LEU A 158 8.00 -5.41 22.28
N LYS A 159 7.61 -6.69 22.32
CA LYS A 159 7.50 -7.46 23.57
C LYS A 159 8.79 -7.49 24.37
N ALA A 160 9.95 -7.49 23.71
CA ALA A 160 11.24 -7.50 24.38
C ALA A 160 11.59 -6.16 25.06
N VAL A 161 11.01 -5.03 24.64
CA VAL A 161 11.32 -3.70 25.18
C VAL A 161 10.27 -3.15 26.13
N VAL A 162 9.03 -3.66 26.08
CA VAL A 162 7.95 -3.21 26.97
C VAL A 162 7.86 -4.05 28.24
N SER A 163 7.34 -3.45 29.32
CA SER A 163 7.06 -4.20 30.54
C SER A 163 5.90 -5.19 30.35
N SER A 164 5.86 -6.24 31.16
CA SER A 164 4.75 -7.20 31.18
C SER A 164 3.40 -6.58 31.54
N ASN A 165 3.40 -5.38 32.15
CA ASN A 165 2.19 -4.60 32.40
C ASN A 165 1.71 -3.95 31.09
N ILE A 166 2.59 -3.26 30.37
CA ILE A 166 2.29 -2.62 29.08
C ILE A 166 1.86 -3.67 28.05
N GLU A 167 2.55 -4.80 27.97
CA GLU A 167 2.18 -5.93 27.08
C GLU A 167 0.72 -6.38 27.32
N ARG A 168 0.31 -6.50 28.59
CA ARG A 168 -1.03 -6.97 28.94
C ARG A 168 -2.11 -5.90 28.73
N THR A 169 -1.82 -4.66 29.11
CA THR A 169 -2.77 -3.53 29.03
C THR A 169 -3.08 -3.15 27.59
N PHE A 170 -2.06 -3.10 26.73
CA PHE A 170 -2.21 -2.63 25.34
C PHE A 170 -2.20 -3.75 24.31
N SER A 171 -2.09 -5.01 24.74
CA SER A 171 -2.04 -6.18 23.85
C SER A 171 -0.98 -6.03 22.74
N LEU A 172 0.18 -5.46 23.07
CA LEU A 172 1.25 -5.13 22.12
C LEU A 172 0.80 -4.24 20.94
N GLY A 173 -0.22 -3.40 21.12
CA GLY A 173 -0.78 -2.57 20.04
C GLY A 173 -1.56 -3.35 18.99
N GLY A 174 -1.84 -4.63 19.24
CA GLY A 174 -2.53 -5.52 18.28
C GLY A 174 -3.94 -5.07 17.90
N CYS A 175 -4.41 -5.55 16.76
CA CYS A 175 -5.75 -5.23 16.26
C CYS A 175 -6.81 -6.00 17.04
N THR A 176 -7.77 -5.30 17.64
CA THR A 176 -8.92 -5.89 18.33
C THR A 176 -10.18 -5.08 18.07
N LEU A 177 -11.32 -5.76 18.06
CA LEU A 177 -12.64 -5.14 17.89
C LEU A 177 -13.25 -4.72 19.22
N THR A 178 -12.97 -5.50 20.26
CA THR A 178 -13.50 -5.30 21.60
C THR A 178 -12.41 -5.44 22.65
N VAL A 179 -12.63 -4.78 23.78
CA VAL A 179 -11.83 -4.96 24.99
C VAL A 179 -12.76 -5.26 26.16
N ILE A 180 -12.25 -6.06 27.10
CA ILE A 180 -12.95 -6.36 28.33
C ILE A 180 -12.56 -5.31 29.37
N ALA A 181 -13.53 -4.52 29.80
CA ALA A 181 -13.33 -3.47 30.81
C ALA A 181 -14.08 -3.82 32.11
N PRO A 182 -13.60 -3.35 33.29
CA PRO A 182 -14.35 -3.48 34.54
C PRO A 182 -15.66 -2.71 34.47
N GLY A 183 -16.78 -3.39 34.75
CA GLY A 183 -18.11 -2.79 34.79
C GLY A 183 -18.78 -2.90 36.17
N PRO A 184 -19.91 -2.20 36.39
CA PRO A 184 -20.59 -2.15 37.68
C PRO A 184 -21.08 -3.50 38.22
N GLN A 185 -21.29 -4.49 37.35
CA GLN A 185 -21.78 -5.83 37.70
C GLN A 185 -20.84 -6.96 37.24
N GLY A 186 -19.57 -6.63 36.96
CA GLY A 186 -18.58 -7.56 36.43
C GLY A 186 -17.93 -7.05 35.14
N PRO A 187 -17.10 -7.87 34.48
CA PRO A 187 -16.45 -7.50 33.23
C PRO A 187 -17.49 -7.25 32.13
N VAL A 188 -17.37 -6.12 31.43
CA VAL A 188 -18.22 -5.76 30.29
C VAL A 188 -17.36 -5.65 29.04
N THR A 189 -17.87 -6.22 27.95
CA THR A 189 -17.24 -6.10 26.63
C THR A 189 -17.66 -4.78 26.01
N ILE A 190 -16.68 -3.91 25.73
CA ILE A 190 -16.88 -2.64 25.04
C ILE A 190 -16.10 -2.68 23.73
N GLY A 191 -16.71 -2.20 22.65
CA GLY A 191 -16.09 -2.26 21.33
C GLY A 191 -17.12 -2.23 20.22
N LEU A 192 -16.65 -2.50 19.02
CA LEU A 192 -17.41 -2.40 17.80
C LEU A 192 -18.06 -3.76 17.45
N GLU A 193 -19.28 -3.72 16.92
CA GLU A 193 -19.94 -4.94 16.44
C GLU A 193 -19.19 -5.52 15.23
N THR A 194 -19.15 -6.85 15.12
CA THR A 194 -18.50 -7.60 14.03
C THR A 194 -18.83 -7.04 12.64
N ALA A 195 -20.11 -6.81 12.33
CA ALA A 195 -20.52 -6.30 11.03
C ALA A 195 -20.02 -4.87 10.77
N GLN A 196 -20.06 -3.99 11.79
CA GLN A 196 -19.58 -2.62 11.69
C GLN A 196 -18.06 -2.58 11.49
N ALA A 197 -17.32 -3.40 12.24
CA ALA A 197 -15.88 -3.56 12.09
C ALA A 197 -15.48 -4.07 10.72
N PHE A 198 -16.18 -5.09 10.22
CA PHE A 198 -15.95 -5.63 8.89
C PHE A 198 -16.12 -4.56 7.80
N TRP A 199 -17.23 -3.82 7.81
CA TRP A 199 -17.44 -2.76 6.81
C TRP A 199 -16.46 -1.61 6.96
N LEU A 200 -16.07 -1.26 8.19
CA LEU A 200 -15.06 -0.23 8.43
C LEU A 200 -13.70 -0.64 7.85
N GLU A 201 -13.27 -1.90 8.03
CA GLU A 201 -12.07 -2.43 7.39
C GLU A 201 -12.16 -2.37 5.87
N VAL A 202 -13.29 -2.79 5.28
CA VAL A 202 -13.52 -2.76 3.83
C VAL A 202 -13.39 -1.33 3.29
N PHE A 203 -14.09 -0.37 3.90
CA PHE A 203 -14.11 1.01 3.40
C PHE A 203 -12.78 1.72 3.61
N CYS A 204 -12.17 1.61 4.79
CA CYS A 204 -10.87 2.22 5.05
C CYS A 204 -9.80 1.63 4.12
N SER A 205 -9.78 0.31 3.94
CA SER A 205 -8.86 -0.36 3.02
C SER A 205 -9.08 0.04 1.57
N PHE A 206 -10.34 0.19 1.13
CA PHE A 206 -10.64 0.63 -0.24
C PHE A 206 -10.16 2.06 -0.47
N VAL A 207 -10.47 2.98 0.46
CA VAL A 207 -10.01 4.38 0.37
C VAL A 207 -8.49 4.45 0.40
N PHE A 208 -7.81 3.63 1.21
CA PHE A 208 -6.35 3.54 1.23
C PHE A 208 -5.79 3.19 -0.15
N LEU A 209 -6.33 2.13 -0.79
CA LEU A 209 -5.89 1.71 -2.12
C LEU A 209 -6.21 2.76 -3.19
N PHE A 210 -7.45 3.27 -3.19
CA PHE A 210 -7.96 4.22 -4.18
C PHE A 210 -7.30 5.60 -4.10
N ALA A 211 -7.23 6.19 -2.92
CA ALA A 211 -6.79 7.58 -2.74
C ALA A 211 -5.27 7.74 -2.63
N SER A 212 -4.52 6.64 -2.52
CA SER A 212 -3.06 6.72 -2.38
C SER A 212 -2.29 5.69 -3.20
N VAL A 213 -2.51 4.39 -2.99
CA VAL A 213 -1.71 3.33 -3.63
C VAL A 213 -1.88 3.34 -5.15
N TRP A 214 -3.06 3.71 -5.66
CA TRP A 214 -3.28 3.92 -7.09
C TRP A 214 -2.29 4.89 -7.74
N MET A 215 -1.93 5.98 -7.06
CA MET A 215 -0.94 6.94 -7.57
C MET A 215 0.45 6.33 -7.70
N ALA A 216 0.78 5.36 -6.85
CA ALA A 216 2.03 4.62 -6.93
C ALA A 216 2.02 3.56 -8.04
N TYR A 217 0.84 3.08 -8.45
CA TYR A 217 0.64 2.11 -9.51
C TYR A 217 0.64 2.75 -10.91
N ASP A 218 0.13 3.98 -11.04
CA ASP A 218 0.20 4.73 -12.30
C ASP A 218 1.60 5.33 -12.50
N HIS A 219 2.42 4.66 -13.31
CA HIS A 219 3.78 5.10 -13.64
C HIS A 219 3.84 6.54 -14.17
N ARG A 220 2.81 7.02 -14.88
CA ARG A 220 2.80 8.40 -15.40
C ARG A 220 2.67 9.41 -14.27
N GLN A 221 1.76 9.15 -13.33
CA GLN A 221 1.59 9.99 -12.15
C GLN A 221 2.82 9.93 -11.25
N ARG A 222 3.31 8.72 -10.95
CA ARG A 222 4.53 8.54 -10.15
C ARG A 222 5.71 9.30 -10.74
N ASN A 223 5.94 9.19 -12.05
CA ASN A 223 7.08 9.85 -12.71
C ASN A 223 6.89 11.38 -12.79
N SER A 224 5.66 11.87 -12.93
CA SER A 224 5.37 13.31 -12.96
C SER A 224 5.44 13.98 -11.59
N ILE A 225 5.04 13.28 -10.53
CA ILE A 225 4.96 13.81 -9.16
C ILE A 225 6.28 13.58 -8.42
N GLY A 226 6.98 12.49 -8.72
CA GLY A 226 8.17 12.05 -8.02
C GLY A 226 7.86 11.08 -6.87
N LEU A 227 8.89 10.35 -6.44
CA LEU A 227 8.75 9.28 -5.46
C LEU A 227 8.41 9.79 -4.06
N ILE A 228 9.06 10.86 -3.62
CA ILE A 228 8.90 11.41 -2.27
C ILE A 228 7.45 11.88 -2.03
N PRO A 229 6.84 12.71 -2.90
CA PRO A 229 5.47 13.14 -2.65
C PRO A 229 4.46 12.00 -2.74
N VAL A 230 4.66 11.01 -3.62
CA VAL A 230 3.78 9.82 -3.67
C VAL A 230 3.79 9.06 -2.35
N PHE A 231 4.96 8.78 -1.77
CA PHE A 231 5.03 8.06 -0.49
C PHE A 231 4.55 8.90 0.69
N SER A 232 4.77 10.21 0.67
CA SER A 232 4.17 11.13 1.64
C SER A 232 2.64 11.10 1.58
N ILE A 233 2.05 11.07 0.38
CA ILE A 233 0.59 10.98 0.22
C ILE A 233 0.06 9.65 0.76
N ILE A 234 0.73 8.53 0.50
CA ILE A 234 0.37 7.22 1.07
C ILE A 234 0.38 7.28 2.60
N GLY A 235 1.42 7.84 3.20
CA GLY A 235 1.49 8.07 4.64
C GLY A 235 0.34 8.94 5.15
N ILE A 236 0.12 10.11 4.55
CA ILE A 236 -0.94 11.06 4.94
C ILE A 236 -2.32 10.41 4.88
N VAL A 237 -2.66 9.75 3.77
CA VAL A 237 -3.96 9.08 3.61
C VAL A 237 -4.13 7.99 4.67
N LEU A 238 -3.11 7.17 4.91
CA LEU A 238 -3.18 6.14 5.96
C LEU A 238 -3.34 6.75 7.35
N GLY A 239 -2.59 7.80 7.68
CA GLY A 239 -2.74 8.54 8.93
C GLY A 239 -4.15 9.10 9.10
N LEU A 240 -4.70 9.75 8.07
CA LEU A 240 -6.08 10.24 8.08
C LEU A 240 -7.09 9.12 8.30
N LEU A 241 -6.91 7.95 7.69
CA LEU A 241 -7.78 6.80 7.90
C LEU A 241 -7.68 6.22 9.31
N VAL A 242 -6.48 6.23 9.91
CA VAL A 242 -6.30 5.91 11.34
C VAL A 242 -7.07 6.91 12.21
N PHE A 243 -6.95 8.21 11.94
CA PHE A 243 -7.70 9.25 12.66
C PHE A 243 -9.22 9.05 12.54
N VAL A 244 -9.72 8.89 11.31
CA VAL A 244 -11.15 8.70 11.03
C VAL A 244 -11.67 7.43 11.68
N SER A 245 -11.00 6.29 11.52
CA SER A 245 -11.48 5.01 12.06
C SER A 245 -11.48 4.97 13.59
N THR A 246 -10.53 5.65 14.25
CA THR A 246 -10.47 5.76 15.72
C THR A 246 -11.45 6.78 16.28
N THR A 247 -11.91 7.77 15.49
CA THR A 247 -12.80 8.85 15.97
C THR A 247 -14.26 8.68 15.58
N VAL A 248 -14.56 8.22 14.36
CA VAL A 248 -15.93 8.11 13.82
C VAL A 248 -16.78 7.13 14.61
N THR A 249 -16.19 6.02 15.05
CA THR A 249 -16.92 5.05 15.86
C THR A 249 -17.12 5.55 17.29
N ALA A 250 -16.29 6.49 17.77
CA ALA A 250 -16.24 7.01 19.14
C ALA A 250 -16.33 5.93 20.25
N THR A 251 -16.08 4.67 19.88
CA THR A 251 -16.39 3.51 20.69
C THR A 251 -15.15 3.16 21.49
N LYS A 252 -15.25 3.28 22.81
CA LYS A 252 -14.18 2.87 23.72
C LYS A 252 -13.88 1.40 23.50
N GLY A 253 -12.60 1.06 23.33
CA GLY A 253 -12.16 -0.31 23.11
C GLY A 253 -11.87 -0.68 21.66
N TYR A 254 -12.25 0.15 20.69
CA TYR A 254 -11.85 -0.05 19.30
C TYR A 254 -10.57 0.72 18.98
N ALA A 255 -9.55 0.02 18.48
CA ALA A 255 -8.22 0.60 18.23
C ALA A 255 -8.06 1.26 16.85
N GLY A 256 -9.13 1.33 16.06
CA GLY A 256 -9.07 1.79 14.66
C GLY A 256 -8.94 0.64 13.66
N ALA A 257 -9.13 0.96 12.38
CA ALA A 257 -8.98 -0.02 11.31
C ALA A 257 -7.51 -0.44 11.17
N GLY A 258 -7.28 -1.74 11.06
CA GLY A 258 -5.97 -2.36 10.90
C GLY A 258 -5.35 -2.04 9.54
N MET A 259 -6.10 -2.22 8.44
CA MET A 259 -5.66 -1.96 7.04
C MET A 259 -4.34 -2.66 6.62
N ASN A 260 -3.78 -3.50 7.48
CA ASN A 260 -2.55 -4.25 7.27
C ASN A 260 -2.67 -5.62 7.96
N PRO A 261 -3.01 -6.69 7.22
CA PRO A 261 -3.20 -8.01 7.80
C PRO A 261 -1.94 -8.55 8.50
N ALA A 262 -0.74 -8.29 7.98
CA ALA A 262 0.51 -8.75 8.57
C ALA A 262 0.81 -8.09 9.93
N ARG A 263 0.47 -6.81 10.08
CA ARG A 263 0.55 -6.10 11.37
C ARG A 263 -0.36 -6.76 12.41
N CYS A 264 -1.63 -6.93 12.06
CA CYS A 264 -2.60 -7.55 12.97
C CYS A 264 -2.19 -8.98 13.33
N PHE A 265 -1.77 -9.76 12.33
CA PHE A 265 -1.32 -11.14 12.49
C PHE A 265 -0.09 -11.25 13.40
N GLY A 266 0.93 -10.40 13.20
CA GLY A 266 2.15 -10.41 13.99
C GLY A 266 1.88 -10.27 15.49
N ALA A 267 1.10 -9.26 15.87
CA ALA A 267 0.71 -9.05 17.26
C ALA A 267 -0.15 -10.20 17.80
N ALA A 268 -1.11 -10.72 17.01
CA ALA A 268 -1.96 -11.84 17.42
C ALA A 268 -1.18 -13.13 17.70
N VAL A 269 -0.17 -13.45 16.89
CA VAL A 269 0.71 -14.60 17.09
C VAL A 269 1.52 -14.47 18.38
N VAL A 270 2.07 -13.29 18.66
CA VAL A 270 2.97 -13.08 19.80
C VAL A 270 2.21 -12.92 21.13
N ARG A 271 1.11 -12.17 21.12
CA ARG A 271 0.32 -11.85 22.33
C ARG A 271 -0.74 -12.91 22.64
N GLY A 272 -1.32 -13.54 21.61
CA GLY A 272 -2.40 -14.51 21.74
C GLY A 272 -3.68 -13.98 22.41
N GLY A 273 -4.56 -14.89 22.81
CA GLY A 273 -5.80 -14.57 23.52
C GLY A 273 -6.83 -13.85 22.63
N HIS A 274 -7.42 -12.77 23.15
CA HIS A 274 -8.52 -12.07 22.50
C HIS A 274 -8.16 -11.44 21.13
N LEU A 275 -6.88 -11.29 20.79
CA LEU A 275 -6.48 -10.81 19.45
C LEU A 275 -6.83 -11.80 18.31
N TRP A 276 -7.16 -13.05 18.66
CA TRP A 276 -7.66 -14.04 17.71
C TRP A 276 -9.18 -14.00 17.54
N GLU A 277 -9.91 -13.33 18.44
CA GLU A 277 -11.35 -13.15 18.32
C GLU A 277 -11.63 -12.23 17.13
N GLU A 278 -12.45 -12.72 16.20
CA GLU A 278 -12.80 -12.00 14.96
C GLU A 278 -11.60 -11.57 14.09
N HIS A 279 -10.44 -12.21 14.28
CA HIS A 279 -9.21 -11.86 13.55
C HIS A 279 -9.34 -11.98 12.03
N TRP A 280 -10.22 -12.86 11.57
CA TRP A 280 -10.51 -13.07 10.15
C TRP A 280 -10.97 -11.76 9.46
N ILE A 281 -11.56 -10.81 10.19
CA ILE A 281 -12.00 -9.52 9.65
C ILE A 281 -10.82 -8.72 9.08
N PHE A 282 -9.67 -8.74 9.77
CA PHE A 282 -8.45 -8.04 9.33
C PHE A 282 -7.82 -8.66 8.07
N TRP A 283 -8.34 -9.79 7.58
CA TRP A 283 -7.96 -10.42 6.32
C TRP A 283 -9.06 -10.27 5.28
N ALA A 284 -10.29 -10.66 5.63
CA ALA A 284 -11.42 -10.66 4.72
C ALA A 284 -11.84 -9.24 4.31
N GLY A 285 -11.85 -8.28 5.23
CA GLY A 285 -12.19 -6.89 4.93
C GLY A 285 -11.24 -6.27 3.90
N PRO A 286 -9.92 -6.27 4.16
CA PRO A 286 -8.91 -5.83 3.19
C PRO A 286 -8.96 -6.60 1.86
N ALA A 287 -9.22 -7.92 1.87
CA ALA A 287 -9.34 -8.69 0.63
C ALA A 287 -10.53 -8.25 -0.23
N VAL A 288 -11.70 -8.02 0.37
CA VAL A 288 -12.88 -7.48 -0.33
C VAL A 288 -12.58 -6.10 -0.92
N ALA A 289 -11.85 -5.25 -0.18
CA ALA A 289 -11.40 -3.96 -0.67
C ALA A 289 -10.46 -4.07 -1.88
N CYS A 290 -9.53 -5.03 -1.89
CA CYS A 290 -8.67 -5.31 -3.05
C CYS A 290 -9.47 -5.68 -4.30
N PHE A 291 -10.50 -6.53 -4.15
CA PHE A 291 -11.37 -6.89 -5.27
C PHE A 291 -12.20 -5.70 -5.77
N ALA A 292 -12.78 -4.91 -4.86
CA ALA A 292 -13.51 -3.70 -5.22
C ALA A 292 -12.61 -2.68 -5.95
N PHE A 293 -11.39 -2.48 -5.46
CA PHE A 293 -10.38 -1.64 -6.09
C PHE A 293 -10.00 -2.17 -7.48
N TYR A 294 -9.77 -3.48 -7.62
CA TYR A 294 -9.52 -4.10 -8.91
C TYR A 294 -10.66 -3.86 -9.91
N VAL A 295 -11.93 -4.05 -9.50
CA VAL A 295 -13.09 -3.73 -10.34
C VAL A 295 -13.09 -2.26 -10.77
N TYR A 296 -12.77 -1.33 -9.85
CA TYR A 296 -12.64 0.08 -10.18
C TYR A 296 -11.57 0.31 -11.26
N THR A 297 -10.39 -0.30 -11.14
CA THR A 297 -9.33 -0.15 -12.17
C THR A 297 -9.77 -0.62 -13.56
N ARG A 298 -10.73 -1.56 -13.65
CA ARG A 298 -11.29 -2.05 -14.92
C ARG A 298 -12.30 -1.11 -15.58
N ILE A 299 -12.85 -0.16 -14.85
CA ILE A 299 -13.78 0.85 -15.40
C ILE A 299 -12.99 1.91 -16.20
N ILE A 300 -11.71 2.12 -15.86
CA ILE A 300 -10.87 3.13 -16.49
C ILE A 300 -10.55 2.72 -17.95
N PRO A 301 -10.78 3.58 -18.95
CA PRO A 301 -10.51 3.25 -20.35
C PRO A 301 -9.04 2.87 -20.57
N ASN A 302 -8.80 1.80 -21.32
CA ASN A 302 -7.45 1.28 -21.62
C ASN A 302 -6.50 2.33 -22.23
N ASN A 303 -7.03 3.35 -22.92
CA ASN A 303 -6.24 4.43 -23.52
C ASN A 303 -5.59 5.36 -22.47
N HIS A 304 -6.09 5.35 -21.23
CA HIS A 304 -5.49 6.02 -20.08
C HIS A 304 -4.68 5.06 -19.21
N PHE A 305 -4.61 3.78 -19.59
CA PHE A 305 -3.99 2.70 -18.84
C PHE A 305 -2.97 2.00 -19.75
N HIS A 306 -1.83 2.65 -19.99
CA HIS A 306 -0.68 2.00 -20.65
C HIS A 306 0.05 1.10 -19.67
N ALA A 307 -0.63 0.01 -19.42
CA ALA A 307 -0.21 -1.17 -18.72
C ALA A 307 0.75 -1.98 -19.61
N GLU A 308 1.87 -1.40 -20.03
CA GLU A 308 2.98 -2.18 -20.60
C GLU A 308 3.53 -3.09 -19.49
N GLY A 309 3.05 -4.33 -19.38
CA GLY A 309 3.60 -5.29 -18.42
C GLY A 309 2.62 -6.25 -17.74
N PHE A 310 1.31 -6.13 -17.95
CA PHE A 310 0.32 -6.94 -17.22
C PHE A 310 0.14 -8.36 -17.77
N LYS A 311 1.22 -9.15 -17.77
CA LYS A 311 1.21 -10.57 -18.16
C LYS A 311 0.41 -11.45 -17.19
N HIS A 312 0.14 -10.96 -15.97
CA HIS A 312 -0.41 -11.73 -14.85
C HIS A 312 -1.82 -11.31 -14.40
N ASP A 313 -2.53 -10.49 -15.18
CA ASP A 313 -3.85 -9.96 -14.81
C ASP A 313 -4.87 -11.05 -14.39
N PHE A 314 -5.62 -10.82 -13.32
CA PHE A 314 -6.53 -11.80 -12.70
C PHE A 314 -7.61 -12.33 -13.67
N PHE A 315 -8.26 -11.45 -14.44
CA PHE A 315 -9.22 -11.90 -15.47
C PHE A 315 -8.53 -12.65 -16.61
N GLY A 316 -7.27 -12.32 -16.90
CA GLY A 316 -6.42 -13.11 -17.77
C GLY A 316 -6.29 -14.54 -17.25
N ILE A 317 -5.91 -14.72 -15.98
CA ILE A 317 -5.77 -16.04 -15.35
C ILE A 317 -7.07 -16.84 -15.42
N LEU A 318 -8.20 -16.26 -15.01
CA LEU A 318 -9.52 -16.93 -15.07
C LEU A 318 -9.93 -17.36 -16.48
N ARG A 319 -9.66 -16.52 -17.49
CA ARG A 319 -9.91 -16.88 -18.90
C ARG A 319 -9.03 -18.03 -19.38
N THR A 320 -7.83 -18.22 -18.82
CA THR A 320 -6.98 -19.37 -19.16
C THR A 320 -7.51 -20.64 -18.50
N ILE A 321 -7.90 -20.59 -17.22
CA ILE A 321 -8.46 -21.74 -16.49
C ILE A 321 -9.70 -22.27 -17.21
N SER A 322 -10.66 -21.39 -17.53
CA SER A 322 -11.90 -21.76 -18.24
C SER A 322 -11.71 -22.28 -19.67
N ARG A 323 -10.50 -22.17 -20.24
CA ARG A 323 -10.12 -22.78 -21.53
C ARG A 323 -9.45 -24.14 -21.36
N LEU A 324 -8.88 -24.44 -20.20
CA LEU A 324 -8.28 -25.74 -19.88
C LEU A 324 -9.35 -26.78 -19.50
N GLU A 325 -10.52 -26.33 -19.04
CA GLU A 325 -11.66 -27.18 -18.68
C GLU A 325 -12.59 -27.54 -19.86
N ARG A 326 -12.31 -27.02 -21.07
CA ARG A 326 -13.02 -27.33 -22.32
C ARG A 326 -12.18 -28.21 -23.23
#